data_AF-A0A954YIJ3-F1
#
_entry.id   AF-A0A954YIJ3-F1
#
_cell.length_a   1.000
_cell.length_b   1.000
_cell.length_c   1.000
_cell.angle_alpha   90.00
_cell.angle_beta   90.00
_cell.angle_gamma   90.00
#
_symmetry.space_group_name_H-M   'P 1'
#
loop_
_entity.id
_entity.type
_entity.pdbx_description
1 polymer ?
#
loop_
_entity_poly.entity_id
_entity_poly.type
_entity_poly.pdbx_seq_one_letter_code
_entity_poly.pdbx_strand_id
1 'polypeptide(L)' 'MKRLNCRLLPVALLCLMTHVAVAQRPGGRARRPDTLRVGDQAADFQLKTLDGKLTVELSKLYAKRPVALIFGSYT' A
#
# COMPACT_ATOMS: atom_id res chain seq x y z
N MET A 1 35.44 11.15 57.40
CA MET A 1 34.36 10.65 58.29
C MET A 1 33.46 11.82 58.70
N LYS A 2 32.13 11.61 58.69
CA LYS A 2 31.01 12.46 59.19
C LYS A 2 30.54 13.58 58.26
N ARG A 3 29.26 13.84 57.95
CA ARG A 3 27.91 13.20 58.06
C ARG A 3 27.02 14.01 57.06
N LEU A 4 26.42 13.38 56.06
CA LEU A 4 24.96 13.13 55.89
C LEU A 4 23.97 14.27 56.22
N ASN A 5 23.17 14.61 55.19
CA ASN A 5 21.77 15.07 55.17
C ASN A 5 21.47 16.57 54.94
N CYS A 6 20.95 16.88 53.75
CA CYS A 6 19.83 17.82 53.63
C CYS A 6 18.87 17.28 52.57
N ARG A 7 17.75 16.72 53.04
CA ARG A 7 16.65 16.21 52.21
C ARG A 7 15.83 17.39 51.71
N LEU A 8 15.58 17.53 50.41
CA LEU A 8 14.36 18.16 49.92
C LEU A 8 14.04 17.76 48.47
N LEU A 9 13.22 16.70 48.37
CA LEU A 9 12.12 16.46 47.41
C LEU A 9 12.35 16.71 45.90
N PRO A 10 12.24 15.68 45.03
CA PRO A 10 12.13 15.89 43.59
C PRO A 10 10.64 16.11 43.23
N VAL A 11 10.20 17.37 43.19
CA VAL A 11 8.96 17.75 42.50
C VAL A 11 9.31 18.00 41.03
N ALA A 12 9.55 16.93 40.28
CA ALA A 12 9.81 16.97 38.84
C ALA A 12 8.99 15.90 38.10
N LEU A 13 7.77 15.61 38.58
CA LEU A 13 6.85 14.63 37.97
C LEU A 13 5.75 15.29 37.13
N LEU A 14 5.89 16.57 36.76
CA LEU A 14 4.85 17.30 36.03
C LEU A 14 5.43 18.00 34.79
N CYS A 15 5.72 17.25 33.74
CA CYS A 15 5.57 17.78 32.39
C CYS A 15 5.50 16.67 31.36
N LEU A 16 4.39 16.69 30.62
CA LEU A 16 4.33 16.48 29.19
C LEU A 16 5.15 15.30 28.68
N MET A 17 4.50 14.19 28.34
CA MET A 17 4.81 13.44 27.11
C MET A 17 3.67 12.43 26.86
N THR A 18 2.43 12.91 26.75
CA THR A 18 1.40 12.18 26.01
C THR A 18 1.82 12.18 24.54
N HIS A 19 2.74 11.28 24.19
CA HIS A 19 3.02 10.93 22.80
C HIS A 19 1.77 10.28 22.25
N VAL A 20 0.90 11.09 21.65
CA VAL A 20 -0.10 10.58 20.71
C VAL A 20 0.70 9.99 19.55
N ALA A 21 0.90 8.67 19.59
CA ALA A 21 1.42 7.93 18.46
C ALA A 21 0.33 7.93 17.37
N VAL A 22 0.42 8.90 16.46
CA VAL A 22 -0.32 8.81 15.19
C VAL A 22 0.23 7.59 14.47
N ALA A 23 -0.55 6.51 14.46
CA ALA A 23 -0.27 5.35 13.64
C ALA A 23 -0.32 5.79 12.16
N GLN A 24 0.84 6.09 11.60
CA GLN A 24 1.02 6.29 10.18
C GLN A 24 0.66 4.97 9.50
N ARG A 25 -0.55 4.89 8.94
CA ARG A 25 -0.92 3.78 8.06
C ARG A 25 0.01 3.88 6.85
N PRO A 26 0.87 2.89 6.57
CA PRO A 26 1.71 2.91 5.39
C PRO A 26 0.79 2.71 4.18
N GLY A 27 0.27 3.83 3.67
CA GLY A 27 -0.64 3.90 2.54
C GLY A 27 0.15 3.87 1.25
N GLY A 28 0.64 2.70 0.88
CA GLY A 28 1.28 2.48 -0.41
C GLY A 28 1.67 1.03 -0.55
N ARG A 29 0.89 0.23 -1.29
CA ARG A 29 1.41 -1.07 -1.76
C ARG A 29 2.59 -0.76 -2.67
N ALA A 30 3.79 -1.18 -2.25
CA ALA A 30 4.96 -1.12 -3.11
C ALA A 30 4.63 -1.78 -4.46
N ARG A 31 4.99 -1.12 -5.56
CA ARG A 31 4.85 -1.69 -6.91
C ARG A 31 5.65 -2.99 -6.94
N ARG A 32 5.02 -4.07 -7.41
CA ARG A 32 5.72 -5.34 -7.61
C ARG A 32 6.80 -5.16 -8.70
N PRO A 33 7.97 -5.83 -8.58
CA PRO A 33 8.98 -5.81 -9.63
C PRO A 33 8.38 -6.19 -10.98
N ASP A 34 8.87 -5.59 -12.06
CA ASP A 34 8.46 -5.96 -13.41
C ASP A 34 9.14 -7.27 -13.81
N THR A 35 8.33 -8.24 -14.22
CA THR A 35 8.81 -9.59 -14.57
C THR A 35 8.43 -10.00 -15.99
N LEU A 36 7.67 -9.16 -16.72
CA LEU A 36 7.16 -9.50 -18.04
C LEU A 36 8.20 -9.23 -19.12
N ARG A 37 8.27 -10.12 -20.12
CA ARG A 37 9.19 -10.01 -21.26
C ARG A 37 8.42 -10.12 -22.58
N VAL A 38 9.02 -9.60 -23.64
CA VAL A 38 8.47 -9.73 -25.00
C VAL A 38 8.49 -11.21 -25.40
N GLY A 39 7.36 -11.69 -25.91
CA GLY A 39 7.16 -13.10 -26.27
C GLY A 39 6.55 -13.94 -25.16
N ASP A 40 6.50 -13.45 -23.92
CA ASP A 40 5.77 -14.12 -22.85
C ASP A 40 4.28 -14.17 -23.17
N GLN A 41 3.65 -15.30 -22.82
CA GLN A 41 2.20 -15.39 -22.90
C GLN A 41 1.57 -14.37 -21.94
N ALA A 42 0.65 -13.56 -22.46
CA ALA A 42 -0.11 -12.64 -21.64
C ALA A 42 -0.92 -13.39 -20.58
N ALA A 43 -0.90 -12.90 -19.34
CA ALA A 43 -1.73 -13.44 -18.27
C ALA A 43 -3.21 -13.31 -18.63
N ASP A 44 -3.98 -14.39 -18.46
CA ASP A 44 -5.41 -14.33 -18.70
C ASP A 44 -6.14 -13.71 -17.53
N PHE A 45 -7.15 -12.90 -17.82
CA PHE A 45 -7.97 -12.26 -16.82
C PHE A 45 -9.38 -12.04 -17.34
N GLN A 46 -10.31 -11.92 -16.40
CA GLN A 46 -11.70 -11.60 -16.67
C GLN A 46 -12.02 -10.22 -16.12
N LEU A 47 -12.49 -9.32 -16.98
CA LEU A 47 -12.92 -7.98 -16.59
C LEU A 47 -14.40 -7.80 -16.86
N LYS A 48 -15.09 -7.16 -15.93
CA LYS A 48 -16.41 -6.62 -16.22
C LYS A 48 -16.28 -5.36 -17.07
N THR A 49 -17.21 -5.22 -18.00
CA THR A 49 -17.45 -3.97 -18.73
C THR A 49 -17.83 -2.86 -17.76
N LEU A 50 -17.67 -1.61 -18.19
CA LEU A 50 -17.95 -0.43 -17.36
C LEU A 50 -19.40 -0.41 -16.86
N ASP A 51 -20.34 -0.87 -17.69
CA ASP A 51 -21.76 -1.00 -17.34
C ASP A 51 -22.09 -2.29 -16.55
N GLY A 52 -21.10 -3.15 -16.33
CA GLY A 52 -21.21 -4.39 -15.57
C GLY A 52 -22.00 -5.52 -16.25
N LYS A 53 -22.45 -5.33 -17.49
CA LYS A 53 -23.36 -6.28 -18.16
C LYS A 53 -22.65 -7.49 -18.73
N LEU A 54 -21.41 -7.30 -19.17
CA LEU A 54 -20.60 -8.33 -19.81
C LEU A 54 -19.30 -8.55 -19.04
N THR A 55 -18.89 -9.81 -18.99
CA THR A 55 -17.54 -10.21 -18.58
C THR A 55 -16.74 -10.56 -19.83
N VAL A 56 -15.60 -9.92 -20.00
CA VAL A 56 -14.65 -10.12 -21.09
C VAL A 56 -13.47 -10.91 -20.57
N GLU A 57 -13.11 -11.98 -21.28
CA GLU A 57 -11.93 -12.81 -21.02
C GLU A 57 -10.87 -12.50 -22.08
N LEU A 58 -9.66 -12.16 -21.64
CA LEU A 58 -8.61 -11.67 -22.52
C LEU A 58 -8.17 -12.73 -23.55
N SER A 59 -8.02 -13.99 -23.13
CA SER A 59 -7.63 -15.12 -24.01
C SER A 59 -8.54 -15.32 -25.21
N LYS A 60 -9.84 -15.06 -25.06
CA LYS A 60 -10.82 -15.14 -26.15
C LYS A 60 -10.66 -14.05 -27.20
N LEU A 61 -9.97 -12.96 -26.87
CA LEU A 61 -9.75 -11.81 -27.77
C LEU A 61 -8.44 -11.93 -28.54
N TYR A 62 -7.30 -12.11 -27.85
CA TYR A 62 -5.99 -12.08 -28.52
C TYR A 62 -5.75 -13.28 -29.43
N ALA A 63 -6.44 -14.40 -29.21
CA ALA A 63 -6.32 -15.60 -30.05
C ALA A 63 -6.82 -15.38 -31.49
N LYS A 64 -7.65 -14.35 -31.73
CA LYS A 64 -8.27 -14.08 -33.04
C LYS A 64 -7.66 -12.88 -33.76
N ARG A 65 -7.13 -11.91 -33.02
CA ARG A 65 -6.57 -10.66 -33.55
C ARG A 65 -5.63 -10.01 -32.54
N PRO A 66 -4.68 -9.16 -32.97
CA PRO A 66 -3.88 -8.35 -32.06
C PRO A 66 -4.76 -7.47 -31.16
N VAL A 67 -4.38 -7.32 -29.89
CA VAL A 67 -5.10 -6.55 -28.87
C VAL A 67 -4.13 -5.64 -28.14
N ALA A 68 -4.52 -4.39 -27.90
CA ALA A 68 -3.80 -3.45 -27.05
C ALA A 68 -4.52 -3.29 -25.70
N LEU A 69 -3.79 -3.40 -24.60
CA LEU A 69 -4.29 -3.18 -23.24
C LEU A 69 -3.90 -1.78 -22.78
N ILE A 70 -4.90 -0.99 -22.37
CA ILE A 70 -4.71 0.36 -21.85
C ILE A 70 -5.23 0.36 -20.41
N PHE A 71 -4.33 0.57 -19.46
CA PHE A 71 -4.66 0.68 -18.04
C PHE A 71 -4.73 2.15 -17.65
N GLY A 72 -5.81 2.53 -16.97
CA GLY A 72 -6.03 3.88 -16.50
C GLY A 72 -7.19 3.93 -15.52
N SER A 73 -7.38 5.08 -14.90
CA SER A 73 -8.54 5.39 -14.07
C SER A 73 -9.27 6.58 -14.67
N TYR A 74 -10.59 6.53 -14.67
CA TYR A 74 -11.44 7.69 -14.92
C TYR A 74 -11.94 8.17 -13.55
N THR A 75 -11.52 9.37 -13.16
CA THR A 75 -11.89 10.02 -11.89
C THR A 75 -12.67 11.28 -12.17
#